data_AF-A0A286BRX7-F1
#
_entry.id   AF-A0A286BRX7-F1
#
_cell.length_a   1.000
_cell.length_b   1.000
_cell.length_c   1.000
_cell.angle_alpha   90.00
_cell.angle_beta   90.00
_cell.angle_gamma   90.00
#
_symmetry.space_group_name_H-M   'P 1'
#
loop_
_entity.id
_entity.type
_entity.pdbx_description
1 polymer ?
#
loop_
_entity_poly.entity_id
_entity_poly.type
_entity_poly.pdbx_seq_one_letter_code
_entity_poly.pdbx_strand_id
1 'polypeptide(L)'
;MNTNFDHLGVLVRVFFGQDYDLFGEDFYEILAAYKNAENTKAIQETIREAHQLLESCPDENELNLVFSNLAEGEFSPTAWGFTARIFLENVIIALSN
;
A
#
# COMPACT_ATOMS: atom_id res chain seq x y z
N MET A 1 18.31 2.77 -7.48
CA MET A 1 17.10 3.13 -8.27
C MET A 1 16.42 4.27 -7.53
N ASN A 2 16.14 5.39 -8.19
CA ASN A 2 15.25 6.43 -7.63
C ASN A 2 13.82 6.06 -8.00
N THR A 3 13.25 5.12 -7.27
CA THR A 3 11.86 4.72 -7.42
C THR A 3 11.08 5.47 -6.35
N ASN A 4 10.46 6.60 -6.73
CA ASN A 4 9.57 7.32 -5.82
C ASN A 4 8.22 6.60 -5.83
N PHE A 5 7.84 6.08 -4.67
CA PHE A 5 6.55 5.43 -4.43
C PHE A 5 5.68 6.37 -3.61
N ASP A 6 5.50 7.60 -4.10
CA ASP A 6 4.91 8.69 -3.31
C ASP A 6 3.44 8.38 -2.97
N HIS A 7 2.66 7.89 -3.95
CA HIS A 7 1.23 7.64 -3.77
C HIS A 7 0.98 6.37 -2.95
N LEU A 8 1.72 5.30 -3.25
CA LEU A 8 1.71 4.08 -2.45
C LEU A 8 2.18 4.36 -1.02
N GLY A 9 3.19 5.22 -0.86
CA GLY A 9 3.67 5.66 0.44
C GLY A 9 2.63 6.47 1.22
N VAL A 10 1.80 7.27 0.57
CA VAL A 10 0.66 7.95 1.22
C VAL A 10 -0.36 6.94 1.70
N LEU A 11 -0.78 5.99 0.84
CA LEU A 11 -1.70 4.93 1.23
C LEU A 11 -1.18 4.16 2.46
N VAL A 12 0.08 3.75 2.43
CA VAL A 12 0.66 2.92 3.49
C VAL A 12 0.88 3.68 4.79
N ARG A 13 1.42 4.91 4.74
CA ARG A 13 1.80 5.65 5.95
C ARG A 13 0.66 6.47 6.54
N VAL A 14 -0.27 6.95 5.71
CA VAL A 14 -1.37 7.81 6.17
C VAL A 14 -2.61 6.97 6.47
N PHE A 15 -3.09 6.20 5.50
CA PHE A 15 -4.37 5.49 5.63
C PHE A 15 -4.24 4.19 6.43
N PHE A 16 -3.14 3.45 6.22
CA PHE A 16 -2.82 2.24 6.98
C PHE A 16 -1.87 2.51 8.15
N GLY A 17 -1.51 3.77 8.42
CA GLY A 17 -0.61 4.14 9.51
C GLY A 17 -1.19 3.90 10.90
N GLN A 18 -0.56 4.47 11.92
CA GLN A 18 -0.96 4.25 13.33
C GLN A 18 -2.41 4.64 13.63
N ASP A 19 -2.92 5.69 12.97
CA ASP A 19 -4.28 6.21 13.14
C ASP A 19 -5.25 5.66 12.08
N TYR A 20 -5.07 4.41 11.64
CA TYR A 20 -5.90 3.81 10.58
C TYR A 20 -7.39 3.74 10.94
N ASP A 21 -7.71 3.68 12.23
CA ASP A 21 -9.06 3.60 12.79
C ASP A 21 -9.89 4.86 12.48
N LEU A 22 -9.24 5.98 12.14
CA LEU A 22 -9.91 7.17 11.62
C LEU A 22 -10.47 6.97 10.20
N PHE A 23 -9.96 5.99 9.45
CA PHE A 23 -10.33 5.72 8.06
C PHE A 23 -11.19 4.45 7.91
N GLY A 24 -11.01 3.44 8.77
CA GLY A 24 -11.81 2.22 8.77
C GLY A 24 -11.31 1.19 9.78
N GLU A 25 -12.10 0.16 10.05
CA GLU A 25 -11.73 -0.91 10.97
C GLU A 25 -11.06 -2.10 10.25
N ASP A 26 -11.30 -2.23 8.94
CA ASP A 26 -10.72 -3.28 8.12
C ASP A 26 -10.05 -2.77 6.83
N PHE A 27 -9.36 -3.69 6.16
CA PHE A 27 -8.55 -3.41 4.98
C PHE A 27 -9.37 -2.80 3.83
N TYR A 28 -10.59 -3.29 3.60
CA TYR A 28 -11.43 -2.82 2.49
C TYR A 28 -12.08 -1.48 2.81
N GLU A 29 -12.45 -1.24 4.08
CA GLU A 29 -12.97 0.05 4.53
C GLU A 29 -11.92 1.15 4.36
N ILE A 30 -10.67 0.91 4.77
CA ILE A 30 -9.57 1.85 4.60
C ILE A 30 -9.32 2.16 3.11
N LEU A 31 -9.35 1.15 2.25
CA LEU A 31 -9.20 1.37 0.80
C LEU A 31 -10.38 2.12 0.19
N ALA A 32 -11.60 1.91 0.69
CA ALA A 32 -12.75 2.71 0.28
C ALA A 32 -12.59 4.17 0.71
N ALA A 33 -12.12 4.43 1.93
CA ALA A 33 -11.80 5.77 2.41
C ALA A 33 -10.72 6.44 1.54
N TYR A 34 -9.66 5.71 1.17
CA TYR A 34 -8.62 6.18 0.25
C TYR A 34 -9.20 6.58 -1.11
N LYS A 35 -10.03 5.72 -1.74
CA LYS A 35 -10.68 6.01 -3.03
C LYS A 35 -11.61 7.22 -2.97
N ASN A 36 -12.25 7.47 -1.84
CA ASN A 36 -13.13 8.62 -1.64
C ASN A 36 -12.37 9.92 -1.40
N ALA A 37 -11.18 9.84 -0.78
CA ALA A 37 -10.35 11.00 -0.47
C ALA A 37 -9.49 11.46 -1.67
N GLU A 38 -8.96 10.51 -2.44
CA GLU A 38 -8.03 10.77 -3.53
C GLU A 38 -8.71 10.90 -4.90
N ASN A 39 -8.02 11.56 -5.83
CA ASN A 39 -8.49 11.66 -7.21
C ASN A 39 -8.07 10.45 -8.06
N THR A 40 -8.76 10.22 -9.18
CA THR A 40 -8.52 9.07 -10.07
C THR A 40 -7.06 8.94 -10.52
N LYS A 41 -6.33 10.05 -10.71
CA LYS A 41 -4.93 10.01 -11.11
C LYS A 41 -4.05 9.45 -9.98
N ALA A 42 -4.26 9.89 -8.75
CA ALA A 42 -3.54 9.38 -7.58
C ALA A 42 -3.81 7.88 -7.37
N ILE A 43 -5.06 7.44 -7.55
CA ILE A 43 -5.41 6.00 -7.50
C ILE A 43 -4.66 5.21 -8.58
N GLN A 44 -4.63 5.71 -9.82
CA GLN A 44 -3.89 5.05 -10.91
C GLN A 44 -2.39 4.98 -10.66
N GLU A 45 -1.78 6.05 -10.14
CA GLU A 45 -0.36 6.04 -9.76
C GLU A 45 -0.09 5.07 -8.62
N THR A 46 -0.98 4.97 -7.63
CA THR A 46 -0.86 4.00 -6.53
C THR A 46 -0.83 2.56 -7.06
N ILE A 47 -1.73 2.22 -7.99
CA ILE A 47 -1.78 0.90 -8.62
C ILE A 47 -0.49 0.65 -9.42
N ARG A 48 -0.05 1.64 -10.22
CA ARG A 48 1.18 1.55 -11.02
C ARG A 48 2.41 1.33 -10.12
N GLU A 49 2.50 2.07 -9.03
CA GLU A 49 3.59 1.97 -8.04
C GLU A 49 3.58 0.61 -7.34
N ALA A 50 2.41 0.07 -6.98
CA ALA A 50 2.30 -1.27 -6.41
C ALA A 50 2.78 -2.36 -7.39
N HIS A 51 2.38 -2.29 -8.66
CA HIS A 51 2.90 -3.19 -9.70
C HIS A 51 4.42 -3.06 -9.85
N GLN A 52 4.93 -1.83 -9.92
CA GLN A 52 6.35 -1.57 -10.07
C GLN A 52 7.17 -2.14 -8.91
N LEU A 53 6.67 -2.05 -7.68
CA LEU A 53 7.31 -2.62 -6.50
C LEU A 53 7.33 -4.15 -6.56
N LEU A 54 6.22 -4.78 -6.93
CA LEU A 54 6.12 -6.23 -7.10
C LEU A 54 7.06 -6.76 -8.20
N GLU A 55 7.19 -6.04 -9.31
CA GLU A 55 8.06 -6.39 -10.43
C GLU A 55 9.55 -6.19 -10.11
N SER A 56 9.87 -5.13 -9.35
CA SER A 56 11.25 -4.80 -8.97
C SER A 56 11.80 -5.73 -7.88
N CYS A 57 10.91 -6.34 -7.07
CA CYS A 57 11.26 -7.21 -5.96
C CYS A 57 10.52 -8.56 -6.07
N PRO A 58 11.00 -9.49 -6.93
CA PRO A 58 10.41 -10.81 -7.07
C PRO A 58 10.65 -11.70 -5.84
N ASP A 59 11.74 -11.48 -5.10
CA ASP A 59 12.00 -12.16 -3.83
C ASP A 59 11.19 -11.53 -2.68
N GLU A 60 10.60 -12.38 -1.84
CA GLU A 60 9.73 -11.92 -0.75
C GLU A 60 10.51 -11.21 0.37
N ASN A 61 11.75 -11.61 0.66
CA ASN A 61 12.54 -10.96 1.70
C ASN A 61 13.01 -9.57 1.25
N GLU A 62 13.42 -9.44 -0.01
CA GLU A 62 13.74 -8.14 -0.61
C GLU A 62 12.50 -7.24 -0.64
N LEU A 63 11.34 -7.77 -1.05
CA LEU A 63 10.08 -7.03 -1.06
C LEU A 63 9.70 -6.54 0.35
N ASN A 64 9.79 -7.41 1.36
CA ASN A 64 9.51 -7.02 2.74
C ASN A 64 10.46 -5.93 3.24
N LEU A 65 11.74 -5.97 2.86
CA LEU A 65 12.71 -4.93 3.22
C LEU A 65 12.36 -3.59 2.57
N VAL A 66 12.09 -3.58 1.26
CA VAL A 66 11.72 -2.35 0.54
C VAL A 66 10.39 -1.81 1.02
N PHE A 67 9.40 -2.67 1.25
CA PHE A 67 8.11 -2.29 1.79
C PHE A 67 8.24 -1.70 3.20
N SER A 68 9.06 -2.29 4.08
CA SER A 68 9.29 -1.77 5.43
C SER A 68 9.92 -0.37 5.39
N ASN A 69 10.84 -0.12 4.46
CA ASN A 69 11.40 1.21 4.24
C ASN A 69 10.35 2.19 3.71
N LEU A 70 9.47 1.76 2.80
CA LEU A 70 8.35 2.56 2.30
C LEU A 70 7.35 2.93 3.40
N ALA A 71 7.07 1.99 4.30
CA ALA A 71 6.16 2.19 5.42
C ALA A 71 6.76 3.06 6.53
N GLU A 72 8.08 3.28 6.55
CA GLU A 72 8.80 4.09 7.55
C GLU A 72 8.46 3.72 9.01
N GLY A 73 8.04 2.48 9.25
CA GLY A 73 7.63 1.99 10.57
C GLY A 73 6.17 2.27 10.95
N GLU A 74 5.41 2.99 10.13
CA GLU A 74 4.00 3.34 10.40
C GLU A 74 3.04 2.18 10.20
N PHE A 75 3.41 1.21 9.36
CA PHE A 75 2.55 0.07 9.02
C PHE A 75 3.33 -1.22 8.81
N SER A 76 2.72 -2.34 9.19
CA SER A 76 3.21 -3.68 8.87
C SER A 76 2.06 -4.58 8.35
N PRO A 77 2.15 -5.10 7.12
CA PRO A 77 1.17 -6.04 6.58
C PRO A 77 0.98 -7.30 7.45
N THR A 78 2.05 -7.71 8.13
CA THR A 78 2.05 -8.93 8.95
C THR A 78 1.14 -8.83 10.17
N ALA A 79 0.95 -7.63 10.73
CA ALA A 79 -0.01 -7.38 11.82
C ALA A 79 -1.46 -7.58 11.36
N TRP A 80 -1.70 -7.53 10.05
CA TRP A 80 -2.99 -7.73 9.40
C TRP A 80 -3.13 -9.13 8.77
N GLY A 81 -2.17 -10.03 9.03
CA GLY A 81 -2.17 -11.39 8.49
C GLY A 81 -1.75 -11.50 7.01
N PHE A 82 -1.16 -10.45 6.45
CA PHE A 82 -0.67 -10.44 5.07
C PHE A 82 0.85 -10.48 5.00
N THR A 83 1.39 -11.02 3.91
CA THR A 83 2.74 -10.68 3.48
C THR A 83 2.72 -9.36 2.69
N ALA A 84 3.86 -8.71 2.48
CA ALA A 84 3.91 -7.50 1.66
C ALA A 84 3.36 -7.74 0.24
N ARG A 85 3.65 -8.90 -0.35
CA ARG A 85 3.10 -9.30 -1.65
C ARG A 85 1.58 -9.38 -1.66
N ILE A 86 1.01 -10.15 -0.73
CA ILE A 86 -0.44 -10.33 -0.64
C ILE A 86 -1.14 -8.99 -0.41
N PHE A 87 -0.56 -8.13 0.45
CA PHE A 87 -1.07 -6.79 0.67
C PHE A 87 -1.12 -5.97 -0.64
N LEU A 88 0.00 -5.90 -1.37
CA LEU A 88 0.07 -5.13 -2.63
C LEU A 88 -0.86 -5.68 -3.71
N GLU A 89 -0.97 -7.01 -3.84
CA GLU A 89 -1.89 -7.66 -4.78
C GLU A 89 -3.36 -7.31 -4.44
N ASN A 90 -3.73 -7.35 -3.16
CA ASN A 90 -5.07 -6.97 -2.72
C ASN A 90 -5.35 -5.48 -2.93
N VAL A 91 -4.37 -4.60 -2.71
CA VAL A 91 -4.48 -3.16 -3.02
C VAL A 91 -4.79 -2.96 -4.51
N ILE A 92 -4.02 -3.61 -5.39
CA ILE A 92 -4.23 -3.53 -6.85
C ILE A 92 -5.64 -3.98 -7.21
N ILE A 93 -6.09 -5.13 -6.71
CA ILE A 93 -7.43 -5.67 -7.00
C ILE A 93 -8.53 -4.71 -6.53
N ALA A 94 -8.45 -4.22 -5.30
CA ALA A 94 -9.48 -3.37 -4.70
C ALA A 94 -9.55 -1.97 -5.33
N LEU A 95 -8.41 -1.41 -5.73
CA LEU A 95 -8.35 -0.10 -6.37
C LEU A 95 -8.71 -0.13 -7.87
N SER A 96 -8.59 -1.29 -8.53
CA SER A 96 -8.92 -1.45 -9.95
C SER A 96 -10.41 -1.68 -10.25
N ASN A 97 -11.20 -2.09 -9.24
CA ASN A 97 -12.65 -2.29 -9.32
C ASN A 97 -13.43 -0.99 -9.10
#